data_AF-A0A0W0TUL3-F1
#
_entry.id   AF-A0A0W0TUL3-F1
#
_cell.length_a   1.000
_cell.length_b   1.000
_cell.length_c   1.000
_cell.angle_alpha   90.00
_cell.angle_beta   90.00
_cell.angle_gamma   90.00
#
_symmetry.space_group_name_H-M   'P 1'
#
loop_
_entity.id
_entity.type
_entity.pdbx_description
1 polymer ?
#
loop_
_entity_poly.entity_id
_entity_poly.type
_entity_poly.pdbx_seq_one_letter_code
_entity_poly.pdbx_strand_id
1 'polypeptide(L)'
;MLNDVCFNNKNKLIENFTNDYINYISNDFYNAIHFFEKNKMLNELSKLNCLIENISINIVNYLSSIVDAYNPQRIIRLGDMHGYNKCTVLLESDNRKFIFKPIQCHFLLLINDLFILFNEFKDFDFYILKKISSDENGVLIEFIENEKIYDIHKFSYHYGAIIFLLTLLRGTDFHFENIFVVSSTPVLVDFETLFYPNILEFKNYDITATSLLKTNINSHSMMSRYHLNSKMIIKGIGSAYDVVKSNKQFITDLIYNYHSKSTRVILKPTSYYFDLLKNSMHPILLINKERRISYLETSLIGKKELSLAIMKYEIEDLLSLNIPCFYFQDGELYSSKGKIIKQEIILPSFDLVINELKNLEQFKKAITDAVISCASFENT
;
A
#
# COMPACT_ATOMS: atom_id res chain seq x y z
N MET A 1 11.71 -24.16 32.86
CA MET A 1 13.04 -23.64 32.47
C MET A 1 13.18 -23.34 30.97
N LEU A 2 12.90 -24.24 30.02
CA LEU A 2 12.92 -23.87 28.58
C LEU A 2 11.73 -22.98 28.16
N ASN A 3 10.53 -23.24 28.71
CA ASN A 3 9.34 -22.41 28.41
C ASN A 3 9.43 -20.98 28.95
N ASP A 4 10.11 -20.78 30.09
CA ASP A 4 10.24 -19.46 30.72
C ASP A 4 11.19 -18.53 29.95
N VAL A 5 12.24 -19.10 29.33
CA VAL A 5 13.22 -18.34 28.54
C VAL A 5 12.61 -17.88 27.21
N CYS A 6 11.86 -18.76 26.52
CA CYS A 6 11.13 -18.38 25.30
C CYS A 6 10.06 -17.32 25.59
N PHE A 7 9.32 -17.45 26.70
CA PHE A 7 8.29 -16.49 27.09
C PHE A 7 8.86 -15.10 27.42
N ASN A 8 9.99 -15.05 28.14
CA ASN A 8 10.67 -13.78 28.45
C ASN A 8 11.24 -13.10 27.19
N ASN A 9 11.77 -13.86 26.23
CA ASN A 9 12.25 -13.30 24.98
C ASN A 9 11.10 -12.74 24.12
N LYS A 10 9.95 -13.43 24.07
CA LYS A 10 8.73 -12.94 23.40
C LYS A 10 8.29 -11.59 23.96
N ASN A 11 8.13 -11.48 25.28
CA ASN A 11 7.69 -10.23 25.91
C ASN A 11 8.67 -9.08 25.65
N LYS A 12 9.97 -9.38 25.70
CA LYS A 12 11.02 -8.39 25.43
C LYS A 12 11.01 -7.89 23.99
N LEU A 13 10.73 -8.75 23.01
CA LEU A 13 10.63 -8.35 21.61
C LEU A 13 9.44 -7.44 21.35
N ILE A 14 8.28 -7.81 21.91
CA ILE A 14 7.06 -7.00 21.81
C ILE A 14 7.29 -5.63 22.48
N GLU A 15 7.84 -5.63 23.69
CA GLU A 15 8.13 -4.40 24.44
C GLU A 15 9.08 -3.47 23.70
N ASN A 16 10.19 -3.99 23.15
CA ASN A 16 11.14 -3.19 22.37
C ASN A 16 10.49 -2.57 21.14
N PHE A 17 9.70 -3.34 20.37
CA PHE A 17 8.98 -2.81 19.22
C PHE A 17 7.99 -1.71 19.63
N THR A 18 7.23 -1.92 20.71
CA THR A 18 6.29 -0.92 21.22
C THR A 18 7.00 0.36 21.63
N ASN A 19 8.16 0.26 22.31
CA ASN A 19 8.97 1.41 22.68
C ASN A 19 9.52 2.15 21.46
N ASP A 20 10.07 1.43 20.48
CA ASP A 20 10.54 2.01 19.22
C ASP A 20 9.41 2.74 18.47
N TYR A 21 8.20 2.18 18.48
CA TYR A 21 7.03 2.79 17.89
C TYR A 21 6.58 4.06 18.62
N ILE A 22 6.50 4.03 19.96
CA ILE A 22 6.16 5.22 20.76
C ILE A 22 7.19 6.33 20.50
N ASN A 23 8.49 5.98 20.50
CA ASN A 23 9.59 6.89 20.19
C ASN A 23 9.51 7.47 18.77
N TYR A 24 9.05 6.71 17.78
CA TYR A 24 8.85 7.23 16.42
C TYR A 24 7.81 8.37 16.36
N ILE A 25 6.76 8.31 17.18
CA ILE A 25 5.70 9.35 17.22
C ILE A 25 6.06 10.47 18.23
N SER A 26 7.20 10.38 18.93
CA SER A 26 7.32 10.97 20.27
C SER A 26 7.61 12.46 20.38
N ASN A 27 7.77 13.25 19.32
CA ASN A 27 7.96 14.69 19.55
C ASN A 27 6.67 15.37 20.02
N ASP A 28 5.54 15.07 19.38
CA ASP A 28 4.29 15.76 19.72
C ASP A 28 3.60 15.16 20.95
N PHE A 29 3.77 13.85 21.20
CA PHE A 29 3.33 13.23 22.46
C PHE A 29 4.09 13.80 23.66
N TYR A 30 5.41 13.92 23.56
CA TYR A 30 6.22 14.49 24.62
C TYR A 30 5.86 15.96 24.86
N ASN A 31 5.71 16.74 23.80
CA ASN A 31 5.27 18.14 23.89
C ASN A 31 3.86 18.27 24.52
N ALA A 32 2.93 17.37 24.17
CA ALA A 32 1.59 17.34 24.74
C ALA A 32 1.61 16.99 26.23
N ILE A 33 2.32 15.94 26.63
CA ILE A 33 2.47 15.54 28.04
C ILE A 33 3.07 16.68 28.85
N HIS A 34 4.23 17.21 28.43
CA HIS A 34 4.92 18.28 29.13
C HIS A 34 4.06 19.56 29.24
N PHE A 35 3.32 19.90 28.18
CA PHE A 35 2.37 21.02 28.22
C PHE A 35 1.27 20.79 29.25
N PHE A 36 0.65 19.60 29.28
CA PHE A 36 -0.45 19.31 30.20
C PHE A 36 -0.01 19.25 31.65
N GLU A 37 1.16 18.67 31.92
CA GLU A 37 1.78 18.68 33.25
C GLU A 37 2.05 20.11 33.73
N LYS A 38 2.69 20.94 32.89
CA LYS A 38 2.99 22.34 33.22
C LYS A 38 1.74 23.16 33.54
N ASN A 39 0.63 22.88 32.86
CA ASN A 39 -0.64 23.60 33.03
C ASN A 39 -1.63 22.91 34.00
N LYS A 40 -1.22 21.85 34.71
CA LYS A 40 -2.05 21.09 35.68
C LYS A 40 -3.37 20.56 35.09
N MET A 41 -3.35 20.15 33.83
CA MET A 41 -4.50 19.66 33.09
C MET A 41 -4.70 18.15 33.29
N LEU A 42 -5.13 17.76 34.50
CA LEU A 42 -5.18 16.35 34.93
C LEU A 42 -6.17 15.48 34.12
N ASN A 43 -7.29 16.05 33.67
CA ASN A 43 -8.27 15.32 32.88
C ASN A 43 -7.72 14.97 31.49
N GLU A 44 -6.95 15.88 30.92
CA GLU A 44 -6.31 15.77 29.62
C GLU A 44 -5.19 14.73 29.65
N LEU A 45 -4.39 14.74 30.71
CA LEU A 45 -3.41 13.69 30.99
C LEU A 45 -4.08 12.31 31.10
N SER A 46 -5.21 12.21 31.80
CA SER A 46 -5.93 10.93 31.92
C SER A 46 -6.46 10.40 30.58
N LYS A 47 -6.97 11.30 29.71
CA LYS A 47 -7.46 10.95 28.37
C LYS A 47 -6.31 10.53 27.45
N LEU A 48 -5.19 11.25 27.52
CA LEU A 48 -3.99 10.92 26.75
C LEU A 48 -3.41 9.58 27.19
N ASN A 49 -3.38 9.31 28.50
CA ASN A 49 -2.94 8.03 29.04
C ASN A 49 -3.83 6.87 28.58
N CYS A 50 -5.17 7.03 28.64
CA CYS A 50 -6.12 6.04 28.12
C CYS A 50 -5.95 5.80 26.62
N LEU A 51 -5.67 6.84 25.84
CA LEU A 51 -5.36 6.70 24.41
C LEU A 51 -4.09 5.87 24.19
N ILE A 52 -3.02 6.17 24.93
CA ILE A 52 -1.75 5.44 24.87
C ILE A 52 -1.95 3.98 25.26
N GLU A 53 -2.64 3.69 26.37
CA GLU A 53 -2.93 2.33 26.83
C GLU A 53 -3.66 1.51 25.76
N ASN A 54 -4.71 2.07 25.14
CA ASN A 54 -5.46 1.39 24.08
C ASN A 54 -4.59 1.10 22.85
N ILE A 55 -3.70 2.02 22.49
CA ILE A 55 -2.76 1.82 21.37
C ILE A 55 -1.78 0.70 21.70
N SER A 56 -1.18 0.74 22.90
CA SER A 56 -0.26 -0.28 23.39
C SER A 56 -0.89 -1.67 23.39
N ILE A 57 -2.11 -1.81 23.90
CA ILE A 57 -2.82 -3.11 23.93
C ILE A 57 -3.02 -3.68 22.52
N ASN A 58 -3.51 -2.87 21.57
CA ASN A 58 -3.76 -3.33 20.21
C ASN A 58 -2.46 -3.74 19.48
N ILE A 59 -1.38 -2.98 19.65
CA ILE A 59 -0.06 -3.32 19.09
C ILE A 59 0.47 -4.62 19.70
N VAL A 60 0.40 -4.76 21.03
CA VAL A 60 0.83 -5.97 21.74
C VAL A 60 0.05 -7.19 21.24
N ASN A 61 -1.26 -7.08 21.07
CA ASN A 61 -2.09 -8.17 20.56
C ASN A 61 -1.71 -8.55 19.13
N TYR A 62 -1.55 -7.56 18.24
CA TYR A 62 -1.11 -7.77 16.86
C TYR A 62 0.26 -8.48 16.80
N LEU A 63 1.25 -7.96 17.53
CA LEU A 63 2.59 -8.54 17.55
C LEU A 63 2.63 -9.91 18.22
N SER A 64 1.83 -10.14 19.26
CA SER A 64 1.73 -11.46 19.88
C SER A 64 1.26 -12.48 18.85
N SER A 65 0.25 -12.16 18.02
CA SER A 65 -0.22 -13.07 16.98
C SER A 65 0.88 -13.43 15.98
N ILE A 66 1.73 -12.46 15.60
CA ILE A 66 2.87 -12.68 14.71
C ILE A 66 3.95 -13.53 15.38
N VAL A 67 4.29 -13.24 16.64
CA VAL A 67 5.31 -14.02 17.37
C VAL A 67 4.85 -15.46 17.56
N ASP A 68 3.57 -15.68 17.88
CA ASP A 68 3.00 -17.01 18.06
C ASP A 68 2.97 -17.80 16.75
N ALA A 69 2.67 -17.15 15.62
CA ALA A 69 2.63 -17.79 14.31
C ALA A 69 4.02 -18.07 13.70
N TYR A 70 5.01 -17.19 13.93
CA TYR A 70 6.26 -17.17 13.16
C TYR A 70 7.55 -17.25 13.99
N ASN A 71 7.46 -17.10 15.31
CA ASN A 71 8.57 -17.15 16.27
C ASN A 71 9.88 -16.43 15.82
N PRO A 72 9.82 -15.13 15.45
CA PRO A 72 10.98 -14.38 14.97
C PRO A 72 11.95 -14.02 16.11
N GLN A 73 13.24 -13.87 15.81
CA GLN A 73 14.23 -13.35 16.74
C GLN A 73 14.22 -11.83 16.82
N ARG A 74 13.77 -11.14 15.76
CA ARG A 74 13.62 -9.69 15.72
C ARG A 74 12.47 -9.29 14.81
N ILE A 75 11.74 -8.26 15.21
CA ILE A 75 10.62 -7.67 14.47
C ILE A 75 10.96 -6.20 14.22
N ILE A 76 10.86 -5.76 12.97
CA ILE A 76 11.17 -4.39 12.55
C ILE A 76 9.96 -3.84 11.80
N ARG A 77 9.45 -2.67 12.20
CA ARG A 77 8.38 -1.98 11.48
C ARG A 77 8.90 -1.38 10.17
N LEU A 78 8.19 -1.59 9.07
CA LEU A 78 8.54 -1.02 7.76
C LEU A 78 7.46 -0.12 7.15
N GLY A 79 6.21 -0.20 7.63
CA GLY A 79 5.10 0.55 7.05
C GLY A 79 4.32 1.42 8.03
N ASP A 80 3.41 2.22 7.49
CA ASP A 80 2.43 2.97 8.27
C ASP A 80 1.45 2.04 8.98
N MET A 81 0.89 2.55 10.07
CA MET A 81 -0.16 1.83 10.79
C MET A 81 -1.53 2.12 10.21
N HIS A 82 -2.28 1.05 10.01
CA HIS A 82 -3.66 1.05 9.55
C HIS A 82 -4.49 0.11 10.44
N GLY A 83 -5.81 0.27 10.44
CA GLY A 83 -6.81 -0.67 10.96
C GLY A 83 -6.37 -1.57 12.13
N TYR A 84 -6.60 -1.12 13.37
CA TYR A 84 -6.14 -1.80 14.60
C TYR A 84 -4.62 -1.88 14.77
N ASN A 85 -3.91 -0.83 14.37
CA ASN A 85 -2.47 -0.69 14.57
C ASN A 85 -1.63 -1.78 13.87
N LYS A 86 -2.14 -2.32 12.76
CA LYS A 86 -1.44 -3.27 11.91
C LYS A 86 -0.52 -2.52 10.94
N CYS A 87 0.64 -3.09 10.66
CA CYS A 87 1.59 -2.54 9.70
C CYS A 87 2.45 -3.64 9.08
N THR A 88 3.09 -3.34 7.95
CA THR A 88 4.11 -4.21 7.36
C THR A 88 5.31 -4.32 8.30
N VAL A 89 5.74 -5.55 8.58
CA VAL A 89 6.90 -5.83 9.44
C VAL A 89 7.89 -6.74 8.75
N LEU A 90 9.18 -6.47 8.97
CA LEU A 90 10.29 -7.37 8.67
C LEU A 90 10.51 -8.28 9.88
N LEU A 91 10.49 -9.58 9.63
CA LEU A 91 10.80 -10.62 10.58
C LEU A 91 12.21 -11.14 10.28
N GLU A 92 13.12 -11.03 11.24
CA GLU A 92 14.45 -11.63 11.16
C GLU A 92 14.52 -12.83 12.11
N SER A 93 14.98 -13.97 11.60
CA SER A 93 15.29 -15.15 12.39
C SER A 93 16.56 -15.78 11.85
N ASP A 94 17.57 -15.89 12.71
CA ASP A 94 18.93 -16.29 12.34
C ASP A 94 19.46 -15.41 11.20
N ASN A 95 19.71 -16.00 10.03
CA ASN A 95 20.15 -15.32 8.80
C ASN A 95 19.04 -15.28 7.73
N ARG A 96 17.78 -15.49 8.10
CA ARG A 96 16.64 -15.41 7.19
C ARG A 96 15.79 -14.19 7.51
N LYS A 97 15.27 -13.59 6.44
CA LYS A 97 14.41 -12.43 6.50
C LYS A 97 13.10 -12.73 5.78
N PHE A 98 12.01 -12.25 6.35
CA PHE A 98 10.69 -12.37 5.78
C PHE A 98 9.93 -11.06 5.95
N ILE A 99 8.99 -10.79 5.06
CA ILE A 99 8.08 -9.67 5.20
C ILE A 99 6.70 -10.22 5.55
N PHE A 100 6.13 -9.74 6.65
CA PHE A 100 4.73 -9.97 6.97
C PHE A 100 3.93 -8.72 6.60
N LYS A 101 2.92 -8.88 5.74
CA LYS A 101 1.96 -7.84 5.39
C LYS A 101 0.58 -8.19 5.96
N PRO A 102 -0.09 -7.28 6.68
CA PRO A 102 -1.40 -7.53 7.29
C PRO A 102 -2.57 -7.43 6.28
N ILE A 103 -2.40 -7.99 5.09
CA ILE A 103 -3.36 -7.98 3.99
C ILE A 103 -3.51 -9.37 3.41
N GLN A 104 -4.60 -9.57 2.66
CA GLN A 104 -4.85 -10.83 1.98
C GLN A 104 -3.93 -11.00 0.75
N CYS A 105 -3.51 -12.23 0.48
CA CYS A 105 -2.50 -12.52 -0.55
C CYS A 105 -3.04 -12.67 -1.99
N HIS A 106 -4.33 -12.45 -2.23
CA HIS A 106 -4.96 -12.78 -3.51
C HIS A 106 -4.32 -12.06 -4.71
N PHE A 107 -3.96 -10.78 -4.58
CA PHE A 107 -3.34 -10.04 -5.68
C PHE A 107 -1.88 -10.40 -5.93
N LEU A 108 -1.16 -10.84 -4.89
CA LEU A 108 0.15 -11.47 -5.07
C LEU A 108 0.03 -12.76 -5.90
N LEU A 109 -0.96 -13.61 -5.60
CA LEU A 109 -1.18 -14.85 -6.34
C LEU A 109 -1.53 -14.58 -7.80
N LEU A 110 -2.43 -13.62 -8.07
CA LEU A 110 -2.76 -13.19 -9.42
C LEU A 110 -1.52 -12.75 -10.22
N ILE A 111 -0.67 -11.89 -9.64
CA ILE A 111 0.52 -11.40 -10.34
C ILE A 111 1.53 -12.53 -10.55
N ASN A 112 1.70 -13.43 -9.57
CA ASN A 112 2.56 -14.59 -9.72
C ASN A 112 2.07 -15.50 -10.86
N ASP A 113 0.77 -15.78 -10.95
CA ASP A 113 0.20 -16.59 -12.03
C ASP A 113 0.43 -15.94 -13.41
N LEU A 114 0.30 -14.61 -13.50
CA LEU A 114 0.62 -13.85 -14.72
C LEU A 114 2.11 -13.90 -15.06
N PHE A 115 3.00 -13.72 -14.08
CA PHE A 115 4.44 -13.76 -14.32
C PHE A 115 4.93 -15.17 -14.69
N ILE A 116 4.34 -16.21 -14.10
CA ILE A 116 4.60 -17.60 -14.49
C ILE A 116 4.24 -17.79 -15.98
N LEU A 117 3.06 -17.34 -16.41
CA LEU A 117 2.65 -17.37 -17.82
C LEU A 117 3.63 -16.59 -18.72
N PHE A 118 4.02 -15.38 -18.32
CA PHE A 118 4.94 -14.55 -19.11
C PHE A 118 6.31 -15.21 -19.27
N ASN A 119 6.80 -15.89 -18.24
CA ASN A 119 8.08 -16.61 -18.26
C ASN A 119 8.08 -17.85 -19.17
N GLU A 120 6.92 -18.29 -19.69
CA GLU A 120 6.87 -19.29 -20.76
C GLU A 120 7.36 -18.72 -22.11
N PHE A 121 7.43 -17.40 -22.24
CA PHE A 121 7.92 -16.69 -23.42
C PHE A 121 9.38 -16.31 -23.23
N LYS A 122 10.21 -16.60 -24.24
CA LYS A 122 11.68 -16.48 -24.19
C LYS A 122 12.22 -15.09 -23.81
N ASP A 123 11.41 -14.05 -24.00
CA ASP A 123 11.83 -12.67 -23.76
C ASP A 123 11.60 -12.21 -22.30
N PHE A 124 10.96 -13.02 -21.46
CA PHE A 124 10.67 -12.68 -20.06
C PHE A 124 11.30 -13.65 -19.06
N ASP A 125 11.79 -13.09 -17.96
CA ASP A 125 12.29 -13.82 -16.80
C ASP A 125 11.92 -13.10 -15.49
N PHE A 126 10.65 -12.76 -15.34
CA PHE A 126 10.10 -12.12 -14.14
C PHE A 126 10.40 -12.93 -12.88
N TYR A 127 10.81 -12.21 -11.84
CA TYR A 127 10.94 -12.78 -10.50
C TYR A 127 9.55 -13.06 -9.91
N ILE A 128 9.32 -14.30 -9.46
CA ILE A 128 8.09 -14.71 -8.80
C ILE A 128 8.25 -14.55 -7.29
N LEU A 129 7.60 -13.54 -6.73
CA LEU A 129 7.67 -13.25 -5.29
C LEU A 129 6.97 -14.35 -4.49
N LYS A 130 7.73 -15.11 -3.71
CA LYS A 130 7.22 -16.29 -3.01
C LYS A 130 6.37 -15.92 -1.81
N LYS A 131 5.15 -16.45 -1.82
CA LYS A 131 4.33 -16.60 -0.61
C LYS A 131 4.89 -17.76 0.22
N ILE A 132 5.25 -17.50 1.47
CA ILE A 132 5.68 -18.52 2.43
C ILE A 132 4.46 -19.14 3.11
N SER A 133 3.57 -18.29 3.63
CA SER A 133 2.33 -18.68 4.29
C SER A 133 1.33 -17.53 4.27
N SER A 134 0.06 -17.82 4.56
CA SER A 134 -0.99 -16.82 4.72
C SER A 134 -2.07 -17.34 5.64
N ASP A 135 -2.65 -16.47 6.43
CA ASP A 135 -3.77 -16.75 7.33
C ASP A 135 -4.76 -15.57 7.35
N GLU A 136 -5.65 -15.54 8.35
CA GLU A 136 -6.61 -14.45 8.55
C GLU A 136 -5.95 -13.12 8.94
N ASN A 137 -4.73 -13.13 9.48
CA ASN A 137 -4.01 -11.96 9.95
C ASN A 137 -3.19 -11.30 8.84
N GLY A 138 -2.77 -12.07 7.83
CA GLY A 138 -2.06 -11.53 6.68
C GLY A 138 -1.28 -12.58 5.89
N VAL A 139 -0.27 -12.11 5.19
CA VAL A 139 0.61 -12.90 4.34
C VAL A 139 2.06 -12.75 4.75
N LEU A 140 2.76 -13.88 4.85
CA LEU A 140 4.20 -13.93 4.96
C LEU A 140 4.80 -14.19 3.57
N ILE A 141 5.68 -13.31 3.13
CA ILE A 141 6.40 -13.39 1.86
C ILE A 141 7.91 -13.42 2.09
N GLU A 142 8.66 -13.88 1.09
CA GLU A 142 10.12 -13.80 1.14
C GLU A 142 10.59 -12.34 1.19
N PHE A 143 11.72 -12.10 1.84
CA PHE A 143 12.40 -10.81 1.79
C PHE A 143 13.23 -10.71 0.52
N ILE A 144 13.11 -9.59 -0.20
CA ILE A 144 13.91 -9.29 -1.38
C ILE A 144 15.00 -8.28 -1.02
N GLU A 145 16.26 -8.65 -1.28
CA GLU A 145 17.37 -7.71 -1.29
C GLU A 145 17.33 -6.89 -2.58
N ASN A 146 17.34 -5.56 -2.45
CA ASN A 146 17.32 -4.68 -3.61
C ASN A 146 18.71 -4.62 -4.26
N GLU A 147 18.84 -5.21 -5.45
CA GLU A 147 20.10 -5.23 -6.20
C GLU A 147 20.32 -3.94 -7.00
N LYS A 148 21.51 -3.80 -7.59
CA LYS A 148 21.76 -2.79 -8.60
C LYS A 148 21.21 -3.23 -9.95
N ILE A 149 20.79 -2.26 -10.76
CA ILE A 149 20.48 -2.51 -12.17
C ILE A 149 21.80 -2.63 -12.93
N TYR A 150 22.14 -3.82 -13.40
CA TYR A 150 23.32 -4.07 -14.23
C TYR A 150 23.01 -4.00 -15.72
N ASP A 151 21.78 -4.38 -16.11
CA ASP A 151 21.27 -4.25 -17.48
C ASP A 151 20.01 -3.37 -17.50
N ILE A 152 20.21 -2.11 -17.89
CA ILE A 152 19.12 -1.12 -17.99
C ILE A 152 18.14 -1.45 -19.12
N HIS A 153 18.57 -2.12 -20.18
CA HIS A 153 17.70 -2.48 -21.29
C HIS A 153 16.77 -3.61 -20.88
N LYS A 154 17.29 -4.63 -20.20
CA LYS A 154 16.49 -5.71 -19.61
C LYS A 154 15.49 -5.16 -18.60
N PHE A 155 15.95 -4.29 -17.69
CA PHE A 155 15.06 -3.66 -16.70
C PHE A 155 13.94 -2.88 -17.37
N SER A 156 14.30 -2.00 -18.33
CA SER A 156 13.33 -1.18 -19.08
C SER A 156 12.33 -2.02 -19.87
N TYR A 157 12.77 -3.14 -20.44
CA TYR A 157 11.90 -4.07 -21.16
C TYR A 157 10.86 -4.72 -20.24
N HIS A 158 11.29 -5.27 -19.11
CA HIS A 158 10.38 -5.85 -18.12
C HIS A 158 9.46 -4.80 -17.49
N TYR A 159 9.98 -3.60 -17.26
CA TYR A 159 9.21 -2.46 -16.75
C TYR A 159 8.07 -2.08 -17.69
N GLY A 160 8.30 -2.11 -19.01
CA GLY A 160 7.24 -1.89 -20.01
C GLY A 160 6.13 -2.95 -19.94
N ALA A 161 6.49 -4.22 -19.75
CA ALA A 161 5.50 -5.28 -19.57
C ALA A 161 4.72 -5.15 -18.25
N ILE A 162 5.37 -4.72 -17.17
CA ILE A 162 4.70 -4.38 -15.90
C ILE A 162 3.71 -3.22 -16.07
N ILE A 163 4.11 -2.14 -16.76
CA ILE A 163 3.21 -1.02 -17.05
C ILE A 163 1.96 -1.53 -17.77
N PHE A 164 2.13 -2.34 -18.82
CA PHE A 164 0.99 -2.91 -19.55
C PHE A 164 0.05 -3.72 -18.65
N LEU A 165 0.59 -4.62 -17.82
CA LEU A 165 -0.18 -5.45 -16.90
C LEU A 165 -0.90 -4.64 -15.81
N LEU A 166 -0.19 -3.71 -15.17
CA LEU A 166 -0.76 -2.87 -14.12
C LEU A 166 -1.83 -1.94 -14.67
N THR A 167 -1.63 -1.34 -15.85
CA THR A 167 -2.69 -0.54 -16.49
C THR A 167 -3.90 -1.41 -16.83
N LEU A 168 -3.70 -2.64 -17.31
CA LEU A 168 -4.80 -3.56 -17.67
C LEU A 168 -5.62 -3.94 -16.43
N LEU A 169 -4.93 -4.27 -15.33
CA LEU A 169 -5.54 -4.61 -14.05
C LEU A 169 -5.95 -3.38 -13.24
N ARG A 170 -5.87 -2.16 -13.81
CA ARG A 170 -6.19 -0.90 -13.13
C ARG A 170 -5.48 -0.73 -11.79
N GLY A 171 -4.20 -1.08 -11.73
CA GLY A 171 -3.34 -0.82 -10.59
C GLY A 171 -3.06 0.68 -10.43
N THR A 172 -3.05 1.15 -9.19
CA THR A 172 -2.66 2.52 -8.84
C THR A 172 -1.68 2.54 -7.66
N ASP A 173 -1.10 3.70 -7.34
CA ASP A 173 -0.15 3.88 -6.21
C ASP A 173 1.15 3.07 -6.31
N PHE A 174 1.53 2.69 -7.53
CA PHE A 174 2.82 2.08 -7.78
C PHE A 174 3.89 3.19 -7.84
N HIS A 175 4.66 3.27 -6.77
CA HIS A 175 5.78 4.19 -6.61
C HIS A 175 7.12 3.45 -6.67
N PHE A 176 8.21 4.17 -6.97
CA PHE A 176 9.53 3.58 -7.13
C PHE A 176 10.03 2.88 -5.84
N GLU A 177 9.57 3.31 -4.67
CA GLU A 177 9.86 2.68 -3.38
C GLU A 177 9.28 1.26 -3.25
N ASN A 178 8.24 0.96 -4.02
CA ASN A 178 7.57 -0.35 -4.06
C ASN A 178 8.09 -1.25 -5.20
N ILE A 179 9.17 -0.84 -5.88
CA ILE A 179 9.81 -1.60 -6.96
C ILE A 179 11.25 -1.92 -6.59
N PHE A 180 11.51 -3.19 -6.40
CA PHE A 180 12.82 -3.75 -6.09
C PHE A 180 13.47 -4.27 -7.37
N VAL A 181 14.77 -4.55 -7.31
CA VAL A 181 15.53 -5.08 -8.44
C VAL A 181 16.10 -6.43 -8.06
N VAL A 182 15.87 -7.44 -8.90
CA VAL A 182 16.54 -8.74 -8.82
C VAL A 182 17.00 -9.14 -10.22
N SER A 183 18.29 -9.43 -10.40
CA SER A 183 18.86 -9.84 -11.70
C SER A 183 18.52 -8.89 -12.85
N SER A 184 18.53 -7.58 -12.56
CA SER A 184 18.11 -6.48 -13.48
C SER A 184 16.67 -6.60 -13.98
N THR A 185 15.79 -7.24 -13.21
CA THR A 185 14.33 -7.24 -13.43
C THR A 185 13.63 -6.48 -12.30
N PRO A 186 12.59 -5.68 -12.62
CA PRO A 186 11.75 -5.03 -11.62
C PRO A 186 10.87 -6.06 -10.89
N VAL A 187 10.85 -5.98 -9.57
CA VAL A 187 10.00 -6.80 -8.70
C VAL A 187 9.08 -5.89 -7.91
N LEU A 188 7.77 -6.02 -8.16
CA LEU A 188 6.75 -5.33 -7.39
C LEU A 188 6.59 -6.02 -6.04
N VAL A 189 6.56 -5.24 -4.96
CA VAL A 189 6.35 -5.80 -3.61
C VAL A 189 5.00 -5.40 -3.01
N ASP A 190 4.28 -4.46 -3.65
CA ASP A 190 2.94 -4.06 -3.25
C ASP A 190 1.92 -4.24 -4.37
N PHE A 191 0.78 -4.83 -4.03
CA PHE A 191 -0.26 -5.24 -4.99
C PHE A 191 -1.68 -4.94 -4.48
N GLU A 192 -1.81 -4.29 -3.32
CA GLU A 192 -3.11 -4.16 -2.64
C GLU A 192 -4.11 -3.24 -3.35
N THR A 193 -3.67 -2.52 -4.38
CA THR A 193 -4.45 -1.52 -5.15
C THR A 193 -4.82 -1.99 -6.57
N LEU A 194 -4.70 -3.29 -6.87
CA LEU A 194 -5.18 -3.85 -8.15
C LEU A 194 -6.71 -3.82 -8.24
N PHE A 195 -7.24 -3.80 -9.47
CA PHE A 195 -8.66 -3.62 -9.77
C PHE A 195 -9.26 -2.35 -9.20
N TYR A 196 -8.48 -1.26 -9.14
CA TYR A 196 -8.92 -0.01 -8.53
C TYR A 196 -10.29 0.44 -9.08
N PRO A 197 -11.25 0.74 -8.18
CA PRO A 197 -12.63 0.98 -8.59
C PRO A 197 -12.76 2.23 -9.45
N ASN A 198 -13.87 2.33 -10.17
CA ASN A 198 -14.21 3.54 -10.90
C ASN A 198 -14.85 4.55 -9.93
N ILE A 199 -14.25 5.73 -9.78
CA ILE A 199 -14.76 6.76 -8.87
C ILE A 199 -15.32 7.90 -9.72
N LEU A 200 -16.65 8.00 -9.80
CA LEU A 200 -17.36 8.93 -10.69
C LEU A 200 -17.04 10.41 -10.43
N GLU A 201 -16.63 10.75 -9.20
CA GLU A 201 -16.59 12.14 -8.75
C GLU A 201 -15.45 12.49 -7.79
N PHE A 202 -14.22 12.03 -8.02
CA PHE A 202 -13.02 12.57 -7.34
C PHE A 202 -11.93 12.89 -8.36
N LYS A 203 -11.20 14.01 -8.15
CA LYS A 203 -10.07 14.49 -8.98
C LYS A 203 -9.28 13.30 -9.56
N ASN A 204 -8.98 13.34 -10.86
CA ASN A 204 -8.19 12.36 -11.63
C ASN A 204 -7.08 11.69 -10.78
N TYR A 205 -7.44 10.64 -10.05
CA TYR A 205 -6.48 9.69 -9.53
C TYR A 205 -5.93 8.90 -10.70
N ASP A 206 -4.71 8.46 -10.52
CA ASP A 206 -3.91 7.88 -11.57
C ASP A 206 -4.37 6.46 -11.90
N ILE A 207 -5.38 6.36 -12.77
CA ILE A 207 -5.99 5.07 -13.17
C ILE A 207 -5.18 4.34 -14.25
N THR A 208 -4.07 4.90 -14.74
CA THR A 208 -3.28 4.34 -15.85
C THR A 208 -1.90 3.81 -15.41
N ALA A 209 -1.66 3.61 -14.11
CA ALA A 209 -0.31 3.43 -13.55
C ALA A 209 0.65 4.56 -13.97
N THR A 210 0.12 5.74 -14.28
CA THR A 210 0.87 6.91 -14.75
C THR A 210 1.78 7.46 -13.65
N SER A 211 1.68 7.02 -12.39
CA SER A 211 2.67 7.27 -11.33
C SER A 211 4.04 6.68 -11.67
N LEU A 212 4.06 5.59 -12.45
CA LEU A 212 5.25 4.97 -13.03
C LEU A 212 5.79 5.73 -14.25
N LEU A 213 4.97 6.61 -14.84
CA LEU A 213 5.25 7.37 -16.07
C LEU A 213 5.40 8.88 -15.84
N LYS A 214 4.88 9.45 -14.75
CA LYS A 214 4.71 10.89 -14.54
C LYS A 214 6.04 11.61 -14.44
N THR A 215 6.29 12.51 -15.37
CA THR A 215 7.51 13.33 -15.46
C THR A 215 7.32 14.81 -15.09
N ASN A 216 6.09 15.28 -14.86
CA ASN A 216 5.83 16.73 -14.94
C ASN A 216 5.92 17.58 -13.65
N ILE A 217 6.15 17.04 -12.45
CA ILE A 217 6.34 17.89 -11.24
C ILE A 217 7.35 17.33 -10.22
N ASN A 218 7.70 16.04 -10.25
CA ASN A 218 8.57 15.44 -9.23
C ASN A 218 9.77 14.74 -9.88
N SER A 219 10.99 15.11 -9.44
CA SER A 219 12.29 14.46 -9.68
C SER A 219 12.41 13.01 -9.16
N HIS A 220 11.29 12.31 -9.02
CA HIS A 220 11.14 11.04 -8.30
C HIS A 220 10.47 9.95 -9.15
N SER A 221 10.27 10.14 -10.45
CA SER A 221 9.81 9.06 -11.34
C SER A 221 10.93 8.05 -11.59
N MET A 222 10.60 6.77 -11.75
CA MET A 222 11.61 5.73 -12.06
C MET A 222 12.32 6.00 -13.39
N MET A 223 11.60 6.53 -14.39
CA MET A 223 12.17 6.91 -15.69
C MET A 223 13.30 7.94 -15.53
N SER A 224 13.07 9.00 -14.75
CA SER A 224 14.05 10.05 -14.52
C SER A 224 15.22 9.59 -13.64
N ARG A 225 14.95 8.77 -12.62
CA ARG A 225 15.97 8.32 -11.65
C ARG A 225 16.96 7.33 -12.23
N TYR A 226 16.53 6.49 -13.19
CA TYR A 226 17.36 5.43 -13.78
C TYR A 226 17.68 5.65 -15.26
N HIS A 227 17.22 6.76 -15.87
CA HIS A 227 17.34 7.02 -17.30
C HIS A 227 16.88 5.82 -18.13
N LEU A 228 15.66 5.36 -17.86
CA LEU A 228 15.12 4.15 -18.50
C LEU A 228 15.06 4.30 -20.02
N ASN A 229 15.33 3.20 -20.72
CA ASN A 229 15.34 3.20 -22.17
C ASN A 229 13.90 3.10 -22.72
N SER A 230 13.34 4.24 -23.14
CA SER A 230 11.96 4.34 -23.67
C SER A 230 11.69 3.37 -24.83
N LYS A 231 12.65 3.12 -25.72
CA LYS A 231 12.50 2.13 -26.80
C LYS A 231 12.32 0.71 -26.26
N MET A 232 13.03 0.35 -25.20
CA MET A 232 12.87 -0.95 -24.54
C MET A 232 11.55 -1.05 -23.77
N ILE A 233 11.11 0.02 -23.12
CA ILE A 233 9.78 0.07 -22.48
C ILE A 233 8.68 -0.22 -23.53
N ILE A 234 8.72 0.47 -24.67
CA ILE A 234 7.75 0.27 -25.76
C ILE A 234 7.82 -1.17 -26.31
N LYS A 235 9.03 -1.73 -26.46
CA LYS A 235 9.21 -3.13 -26.89
C LYS A 235 8.61 -4.12 -25.87
N GLY A 236 8.79 -3.85 -24.58
CA GLY A 236 8.21 -4.62 -23.48
C GLY A 236 6.69 -4.60 -23.48
N ILE A 237 6.08 -3.42 -23.64
CA ILE A 237 4.63 -3.25 -23.82
C ILE A 237 4.13 -4.06 -25.02
N GLY A 238 4.86 -3.99 -26.15
CA GLY A 238 4.53 -4.73 -27.35
C GLY A 238 4.49 -6.24 -27.14
N SER A 239 5.48 -6.76 -26.42
CA SER A 239 5.62 -8.20 -26.17
C SER A 239 4.61 -8.69 -25.11
N ALA A 240 4.34 -7.89 -24.08
CA ALA A 240 3.29 -8.15 -23.11
C ALA A 240 1.91 -8.24 -23.77
N TYR A 241 1.63 -7.33 -24.70
CA TYR A 241 0.43 -7.39 -25.52
C TYR A 241 0.30 -8.71 -26.28
N ASP A 242 1.38 -9.20 -26.90
CA ASP A 242 1.36 -10.45 -27.67
C ASP A 242 1.08 -11.68 -26.77
N VAL A 243 1.66 -11.70 -25.55
CA VAL A 243 1.36 -12.72 -24.53
C VAL A 243 -0.12 -12.69 -24.15
N VAL A 244 -0.66 -11.50 -23.85
CA VAL A 244 -2.06 -11.34 -23.42
C VAL A 244 -3.03 -11.69 -24.54
N LYS A 245 -2.72 -11.29 -25.78
CA LYS A 245 -3.52 -11.60 -26.97
C LYS A 245 -3.61 -13.12 -27.19
N SER A 246 -2.48 -13.82 -27.04
CA SER A 246 -2.39 -15.26 -27.28
C SER A 246 -3.06 -16.10 -26.18
N ASN A 247 -3.15 -15.57 -24.95
CA ASN A 247 -3.69 -16.26 -23.77
C ASN A 247 -4.97 -15.61 -23.22
N LYS A 248 -5.76 -15.00 -24.11
CA LYS A 248 -6.90 -14.15 -23.73
C LYS A 248 -7.92 -14.85 -22.81
N GLN A 249 -8.23 -16.12 -23.07
CA GLN A 249 -9.20 -16.87 -22.25
C GLN A 249 -8.68 -17.07 -20.82
N PHE A 250 -7.47 -17.58 -20.67
CA PHE A 250 -6.83 -17.79 -19.36
C PHE A 250 -6.77 -16.50 -18.53
N ILE A 251 -6.37 -15.39 -19.15
CA ILE A 251 -6.30 -14.08 -18.47
C ILE A 251 -7.68 -13.58 -18.08
N THR A 252 -8.68 -13.80 -18.93
CA THR A 252 -10.07 -13.46 -18.62
C THR A 252 -10.56 -14.25 -17.42
N ASP A 253 -10.28 -15.56 -17.36
CA ASP A 253 -10.64 -16.44 -16.24
C ASP A 253 -9.94 -16.02 -14.94
N LEU A 254 -8.66 -15.65 -15.01
CA LEU A 254 -7.96 -15.05 -13.86
C LEU A 254 -8.67 -13.78 -13.38
N ILE A 255 -9.00 -12.85 -14.28
CA ILE A 255 -9.70 -11.62 -13.90
C ILE A 255 -11.05 -11.92 -13.25
N TYR A 256 -11.83 -12.89 -13.77
CA TYR A 256 -13.08 -13.35 -13.13
C TYR A 256 -12.88 -13.88 -11.71
N ASN A 257 -11.77 -14.56 -11.43
CA ASN A 257 -11.51 -15.13 -10.10
C ASN A 257 -11.07 -14.09 -9.05
N TYR A 258 -10.48 -12.97 -9.51
CA TYR A 258 -9.83 -12.00 -8.62
C TYR A 258 -10.49 -10.61 -8.56
N HIS A 259 -11.35 -10.23 -9.51
CA HIS A 259 -11.90 -8.85 -9.57
C HIS A 259 -12.79 -8.46 -8.37
N SER A 260 -13.38 -9.44 -7.69
CA SER A 260 -14.23 -9.25 -6.52
C SER A 260 -13.45 -9.17 -5.21
N LYS A 261 -12.15 -9.50 -5.22
CA LYS A 261 -11.32 -9.50 -4.02
C LYS A 261 -11.08 -8.09 -3.52
N SER A 262 -10.82 -7.99 -2.22
CA SER A 262 -10.69 -6.72 -1.51
C SER A 262 -9.53 -5.88 -2.06
N THR A 263 -9.81 -4.68 -2.56
CA THR A 263 -8.79 -3.74 -3.06
C THR A 263 -8.72 -2.49 -2.20
N ARG A 264 -7.51 -2.01 -1.91
CA ARG A 264 -7.28 -0.78 -1.16
C ARG A 264 -7.65 0.42 -2.02
N VAL A 265 -8.49 1.30 -1.47
CA VAL A 265 -8.91 2.55 -2.09
C VAL A 265 -8.22 3.73 -1.44
N ILE A 266 -7.45 4.48 -2.22
CA ILE A 266 -6.68 5.63 -1.75
C ILE A 266 -7.43 6.90 -2.13
N LEU A 267 -8.17 7.43 -1.15
CA LEU A 267 -9.03 8.60 -1.35
C LEU A 267 -8.28 9.92 -1.13
N LYS A 268 -7.26 9.90 -0.28
CA LYS A 268 -6.35 11.01 -0.02
C LYS A 268 -4.93 10.46 0.17
N PRO A 269 -3.87 11.20 -0.21
CA PRO A 269 -2.49 10.76 -0.01
C PRO A 269 -2.16 10.53 1.47
N THR A 270 -1.32 9.55 1.77
CA THR A 270 -0.90 9.24 3.15
C THR A 270 -0.20 10.42 3.83
N SER A 271 0.60 11.20 3.09
CA SER A 271 1.27 12.40 3.62
C SER A 271 0.30 13.43 4.17
N TYR A 272 -0.85 13.61 3.52
CA TYR A 272 -1.91 14.51 3.98
C TYR A 272 -2.49 14.03 5.32
N TYR A 273 -2.74 12.73 5.48
CA TYR A 273 -3.19 12.18 6.75
C TYR A 273 -2.14 12.27 7.84
N PHE A 274 -0.87 12.07 7.50
CA PHE A 274 0.24 12.21 8.45
C PHE A 274 0.32 13.64 8.99
N ASP A 275 0.23 14.65 8.12
CA ASP A 275 0.22 16.06 8.51
C ASP A 275 -0.98 16.38 9.40
N LEU A 276 -2.17 15.89 9.06
CA LEU A 276 -3.36 16.05 9.91
C LEU A 276 -3.19 15.39 11.27
N LEU A 277 -2.64 14.17 11.30
CA LEU A 277 -2.43 13.43 12.54
C LEU A 277 -1.48 14.21 13.45
N LYS A 278 -0.33 14.61 12.91
CA LYS A 278 0.69 15.43 13.57
C LYS A 278 0.09 16.71 14.13
N ASN A 279 -0.60 17.49 13.30
CA ASN A 279 -1.21 18.76 13.72
C ASN A 279 -2.35 18.57 14.74
N SER A 280 -3.10 17.47 14.65
CA SER A 280 -4.17 17.14 15.60
C SER A 280 -3.66 16.81 17.01
N MET A 281 -2.35 16.57 17.18
CA MET A 281 -1.67 16.37 18.47
C MET A 281 -1.29 17.68 19.16
N HIS A 282 -1.59 18.85 18.57
CA HIS A 282 -1.29 20.12 19.23
C HIS A 282 -2.01 20.21 20.59
N PRO A 283 -1.34 20.70 21.66
CA PRO A 283 -1.91 20.65 23.00
C PRO A 283 -3.30 21.30 23.11
N ILE A 284 -3.53 22.44 22.44
CA ILE A 284 -4.83 23.14 22.44
C ILE A 284 -6.01 22.28 21.97
N LEU A 285 -5.75 21.32 21.07
CA LEU A 285 -6.74 20.41 20.49
C LEU A 285 -6.95 19.19 21.38
N LEU A 286 -5.90 18.70 22.01
CA LEU A 286 -5.94 17.55 22.92
C LEU A 286 -6.66 17.86 24.26
N ILE A 287 -6.84 19.15 24.60
CA ILE A 287 -7.62 19.59 25.78
C ILE A 287 -9.05 19.02 25.76
N ASN A 288 -9.67 19.03 24.59
CA ASN A 288 -11.03 18.55 24.43
C ASN A 288 -11.11 17.67 23.18
N LYS A 289 -11.57 16.42 23.36
CA LYS A 289 -11.82 15.49 22.25
C LYS A 289 -12.70 16.13 21.18
N GLU A 290 -13.71 16.92 21.55
CA GLU A 290 -14.58 17.63 20.61
C GLU A 290 -13.82 18.71 19.83
N ARG A 291 -12.82 19.38 20.43
CA ARG A 291 -11.96 20.33 19.70
C ARG A 291 -11.08 19.63 18.68
N ARG A 292 -10.49 18.49 19.06
CA ARG A 292 -9.72 17.67 18.12
C ARG A 292 -10.61 17.14 16.99
N ILE A 293 -11.82 16.67 17.31
CA ILE A 293 -12.82 16.25 16.31
C ILE A 293 -13.16 17.42 15.39
N SER A 294 -13.51 18.59 15.93
CA SER A 294 -13.84 19.78 15.14
C SER A 294 -12.70 20.25 14.25
N TYR A 295 -11.44 20.20 14.73
CA TYR A 295 -10.26 20.44 13.91
C TYR A 295 -10.14 19.43 12.77
N LEU A 296 -10.33 18.14 13.04
CA LEU A 296 -10.27 17.11 12.02
C LEU A 296 -11.43 17.26 11.01
N GLU A 297 -12.65 17.49 11.47
CA GLU A 297 -13.83 17.74 10.63
C GLU A 297 -13.60 18.92 9.69
N THR A 298 -13.10 20.05 10.21
CA THR A 298 -12.81 21.26 9.42
C THR A 298 -11.63 21.09 8.48
N SER A 299 -10.64 20.26 8.84
CA SER A 299 -9.44 20.05 8.04
C SER A 299 -9.61 18.98 6.96
N LEU A 300 -10.45 17.96 7.22
CA LEU A 300 -10.80 16.86 6.31
C LEU A 300 -11.83 17.27 5.25
N ILE A 301 -12.35 18.52 5.29
CA ILE A 301 -13.33 19.01 4.33
C ILE A 301 -12.75 18.98 2.90
N GLY A 302 -13.22 18.02 2.11
CA GLY A 302 -13.20 18.04 0.66
C GLY A 302 -14.51 18.62 0.11
N LYS A 303 -14.46 19.27 -1.05
CA LYS A 303 -15.61 19.99 -1.66
C LYS A 303 -16.77 19.11 -2.18
N LYS A 304 -16.98 17.86 -1.72
CA LYS A 304 -17.93 16.88 -2.35
C LYS A 304 -18.62 15.91 -1.37
N GLU A 305 -19.77 15.35 -1.79
CA GLU A 305 -20.68 14.47 -1.01
C GLU A 305 -20.05 13.21 -0.40
N LEU A 306 -19.19 12.49 -1.16
CA LEU A 306 -18.46 11.31 -0.64
C LEU A 306 -17.62 11.64 0.60
N SER A 307 -17.16 12.89 0.71
CA SER A 307 -16.34 13.32 1.84
C SER A 307 -17.08 13.19 3.16
N LEU A 308 -18.40 13.36 3.22
CA LEU A 308 -19.15 13.30 4.47
C LEU A 308 -19.37 11.87 4.97
N ALA A 309 -19.70 10.94 4.07
CA ALA A 309 -19.89 9.53 4.42
C ALA A 309 -18.60 8.88 4.94
N ILE A 310 -17.46 9.32 4.40
CA ILE A 310 -16.13 8.76 4.69
C ILE A 310 -15.46 9.44 5.88
N MET A 311 -15.67 10.75 6.07
CA MET A 311 -15.03 11.56 7.11
C MET A 311 -15.20 10.97 8.51
N LYS A 312 -16.37 10.41 8.84
CA LYS A 312 -16.58 9.73 10.13
C LYS A 312 -15.52 8.65 10.39
N TYR A 313 -15.21 7.86 9.38
CA TYR A 313 -14.25 6.76 9.48
C TYR A 313 -12.80 7.26 9.43
N GLU A 314 -12.52 8.32 8.66
CA GLU A 314 -11.21 9.00 8.70
C GLU A 314 -10.90 9.55 10.10
N ILE A 315 -11.88 10.21 10.72
CA ILE A 315 -11.76 10.72 12.10
C ILE A 315 -11.58 9.56 13.08
N GLU A 316 -12.33 8.47 12.92
CA GLU A 316 -12.20 7.28 13.79
C GLU A 316 -10.76 6.71 13.75
N ASP A 317 -10.16 6.62 12.56
CA ASP A 317 -8.79 6.15 12.36
C ASP A 317 -7.76 7.15 12.92
N LEU A 318 -7.87 8.43 12.58
CA LEU A 318 -6.94 9.48 13.05
C LEU A 318 -6.99 9.67 14.56
N LEU A 319 -8.18 9.57 15.17
CA LEU A 319 -8.31 9.60 16.64
C LEU A 319 -7.57 8.42 17.30
N SER A 320 -7.48 7.29 16.59
CA SER A 320 -6.76 6.08 17.01
C SER A 320 -5.28 6.07 16.57
N LEU A 321 -4.76 7.18 16.04
CA LEU A 321 -3.42 7.33 15.46
C LEU A 321 -3.10 6.41 14.29
N ASN A 322 -4.13 5.96 13.57
CA ASN A 322 -3.97 5.23 12.32
C ASN A 322 -4.10 6.17 11.13
N ILE A 323 -3.37 5.89 10.07
CA ILE A 323 -3.63 6.50 8.78
C ILE A 323 -4.91 5.85 8.23
N PRO A 324 -5.93 6.65 7.86
CA PRO A 324 -7.17 6.12 7.28
C PRO A 324 -6.91 5.19 6.10
N CYS A 325 -7.63 4.07 6.10
CA CYS A 325 -7.54 3.08 5.03
C CYS A 325 -8.94 2.58 4.68
N PHE A 326 -9.17 2.35 3.38
CA PHE A 326 -10.46 1.93 2.84
C PHE A 326 -10.27 0.76 1.90
N TYR A 327 -11.25 -0.12 1.87
CA TYR A 327 -11.24 -1.30 1.02
C TYR A 327 -12.52 -1.36 0.20
N PHE A 328 -12.42 -1.74 -1.06
CA PHE A 328 -13.57 -1.98 -1.92
C PHE A 328 -13.64 -3.46 -2.25
N GLN A 329 -14.80 -4.06 -2.03
CA GLN A 329 -15.03 -5.47 -2.26
C GLN A 329 -16.49 -5.67 -2.64
N ASP A 330 -16.76 -6.47 -3.67
CA ASP A 330 -18.12 -6.87 -4.06
C ASP A 330 -19.12 -5.70 -4.23
N GLY A 331 -18.64 -4.55 -4.72
CA GLY A 331 -19.49 -3.36 -4.94
C GLY A 331 -19.65 -2.46 -3.71
N GLU A 332 -19.09 -2.84 -2.57
CA GLU A 332 -19.21 -2.11 -1.31
C GLU A 332 -17.87 -1.49 -0.88
N LEU A 333 -17.96 -0.32 -0.23
CA LEU A 333 -16.82 0.33 0.39
C LEU A 333 -16.80 0.01 1.89
N TYR A 334 -15.64 -0.40 2.39
CA TYR A 334 -15.40 -0.76 3.77
C TYR A 334 -14.39 0.20 4.41
N SER A 335 -14.62 0.54 5.68
CA SER A 335 -13.60 1.19 6.51
C SER A 335 -12.49 0.22 6.91
N SER A 336 -11.42 0.75 7.49
CA SER A 336 -10.31 -0.01 8.10
C SER A 336 -10.76 -1.07 9.13
N LYS A 337 -11.96 -0.94 9.69
CA LYS A 337 -12.55 -1.84 10.68
C LYS A 337 -13.63 -2.77 10.11
N GLY A 338 -13.75 -2.84 8.79
CA GLY A 338 -14.73 -3.70 8.11
C GLY A 338 -16.19 -3.20 8.19
N LYS A 339 -16.42 -1.92 8.50
CA LYS A 339 -17.77 -1.35 8.48
C LYS A 339 -18.10 -0.85 7.07
N ILE A 340 -19.29 -1.19 6.58
CA ILE A 340 -19.78 -0.73 5.27
C ILE A 340 -20.02 0.79 5.32
N ILE A 341 -19.57 1.48 4.28
CA ILE A 341 -19.72 2.91 4.05
C ILE A 341 -20.72 3.10 2.91
N LYS A 342 -21.88 3.70 3.23
CA LYS A 342 -22.90 4.01 2.22
C LYS A 342 -22.40 5.10 1.28
N GLN A 343 -22.39 4.80 -0.02
CA GLN A 343 -21.88 5.65 -1.07
C GLN A 343 -22.41 5.16 -2.43
N GLU A 344 -22.49 6.03 -3.44
CA GLU A 344 -23.01 5.69 -4.78
C GLU A 344 -22.02 6.00 -5.93
N ILE A 345 -20.79 6.46 -5.61
CA ILE A 345 -19.87 6.99 -6.61
C ILE A 345 -18.64 6.12 -6.89
N ILE A 346 -18.33 5.17 -6.02
CA ILE A 346 -17.26 4.18 -6.18
C ILE A 346 -17.92 2.91 -6.69
N LEU A 347 -17.65 2.58 -7.95
CA LEU A 347 -18.26 1.49 -8.69
C LEU A 347 -17.22 0.41 -9.03
N PRO A 348 -17.67 -0.85 -9.21
CA PRO A 348 -16.81 -1.92 -9.72
C PRO A 348 -16.13 -1.54 -11.04
N SER A 349 -14.88 -1.95 -11.19
CA SER A 349 -14.07 -1.68 -12.38
C SER A 349 -14.03 -2.84 -13.37
N PHE A 350 -14.72 -3.94 -13.06
CA PHE A 350 -14.71 -5.19 -13.84
C PHE A 350 -15.05 -4.97 -15.31
N ASP A 351 -16.16 -4.27 -15.60
CA ASP A 351 -16.58 -4.02 -16.99
C ASP A 351 -15.57 -3.19 -17.78
N LEU A 352 -14.85 -2.28 -17.10
CA LEU A 352 -13.78 -1.49 -17.71
C LEU A 352 -12.60 -2.40 -18.10
N VAL A 353 -12.16 -3.28 -17.19
CA VAL A 353 -11.06 -4.23 -17.45
C VAL A 353 -11.43 -5.17 -18.61
N ILE A 354 -12.66 -5.70 -18.62
CA ILE A 354 -13.13 -6.57 -19.70
C ILE A 354 -13.24 -5.80 -21.03
N ASN A 355 -13.64 -4.53 -21.00
CA ASN A 355 -13.67 -3.70 -22.20
C ASN A 355 -12.25 -3.46 -22.78
N GLU A 356 -11.25 -3.22 -21.93
CA GLU A 356 -9.86 -3.10 -22.39
C GLU A 356 -9.34 -4.41 -22.97
N LEU A 357 -9.66 -5.55 -22.35
CA LEU A 357 -9.35 -6.88 -22.91
C LEU A 357 -9.98 -7.12 -24.28
N LYS A 358 -11.20 -6.63 -24.50
CA LYS A 358 -11.88 -6.71 -25.80
C LYS A 358 -11.20 -5.84 -26.85
N ASN A 359 -10.74 -4.64 -26.47
CA ASN A 359 -10.16 -3.62 -27.35
C ASN A 359 -8.63 -3.51 -27.24
N LEU A 360 -7.96 -4.67 -27.12
CA LEU A 360 -6.55 -4.79 -26.73
C LEU A 360 -5.56 -3.98 -27.61
N GLU A 361 -5.81 -3.85 -28.91
CA GLU A 361 -4.98 -3.05 -29.82
C GLU A 361 -5.05 -1.55 -29.50
N GLN A 362 -6.27 -1.03 -29.27
CA GLN A 362 -6.49 0.37 -28.91
C GLN A 362 -5.89 0.66 -27.53
N PHE A 363 -6.07 -0.28 -26.59
CA PHE A 363 -5.47 -0.24 -25.26
C PHE A 363 -3.94 -0.14 -25.31
N LYS A 364 -3.27 -1.03 -26.06
CA LYS A 364 -1.81 -1.00 -26.27
C LYS A 364 -1.36 0.35 -26.82
N LYS A 365 -2.07 0.88 -27.82
CA LYS A 365 -1.74 2.16 -28.45
C LYS A 365 -1.80 3.30 -27.43
N ALA A 366 -2.85 3.37 -26.63
CA ALA A 366 -3.02 4.41 -25.61
C ALA A 366 -1.87 4.42 -24.58
N ILE A 367 -1.45 3.24 -24.11
CA ILE A 367 -0.30 3.12 -23.19
C ILE A 367 1.00 3.56 -23.86
N THR A 368 1.23 3.10 -25.10
CA THR A 368 2.44 3.44 -25.86
C THR A 368 2.55 4.94 -26.08
N ASP A 369 1.45 5.59 -26.46
CA ASP A 369 1.39 7.04 -26.68
C ASP A 369 1.67 7.81 -25.37
N ALA A 370 1.18 7.32 -24.23
CA ALA A 370 1.46 7.89 -22.91
C ALA A 370 2.96 7.82 -22.56
N VAL A 371 3.62 6.67 -22.80
CA VAL A 371 5.07 6.52 -22.57
C VAL A 371 5.88 7.47 -23.46
N ILE A 372 5.52 7.58 -24.74
CA ILE A 372 6.20 8.48 -25.69
C ILE A 372 6.08 9.93 -25.22
N SER A 373 4.88 10.35 -24.80
CA SER A 373 4.65 11.68 -24.26
C SER A 373 5.58 11.95 -23.06
N CYS A 374 5.62 11.04 -22.08
CA CYS A 374 6.46 11.19 -20.89
C CYS A 374 7.96 11.26 -21.23
N ALA A 375 8.45 10.42 -22.15
CA ALA A 375 9.85 10.41 -22.55
C ALA A 375 10.27 11.67 -23.33
N SER A 376 9.34 12.30 -24.05
CA SER A 376 9.62 13.55 -24.77
C SER A 376 9.87 14.74 -23.83
N PHE A 377 9.25 14.73 -22.64
CA PHE A 377 9.45 15.74 -21.60
C PHE A 377 10.79 15.62 -20.85
N GLU A 378 11.46 14.46 -20.88
CA GLU A 378 12.78 14.29 -20.23
C GLU A 378 13.93 14.87 -21.07
N ASN A 379 13.70 15.14 -22.37
CA ASN A 379 14.70 15.69 -23.29
C ASN A 379 14.57 17.21 -23.51
N THR A 380 13.62 17.87 -22.83
CA THR A 380 13.41 19.33 -22.81
C THR A 380 13.85 19.90 -21.47
#